data_AF-A0AAD5B360-F1
#
_entry.id   AF-A0AAD5B360-F1
#
_cell.length_a   1.000
_cell.length_b   1.000
_cell.length_c   1.000
_cell.angle_alpha   90.00
_cell.angle_beta   90.00
_cell.angle_gamma   90.00
#
_symmetry.space_group_name_H-M   'P 1'
#
loop_
_entity.id
_entity.type
_entity.pdbx_description
1 polymer ?
#
loop_
_entity_poly.entity_id
_entity_poly.type
_entity_poly.pdbx_seq_one_letter_code
_entity_poly.pdbx_strand_id
1 'polypeptide(L)'
;SKDVEVQTIPQDQLRHVEGTAILHIVFAIRLDHELGREFLKSLKVSQGQPLCPFSIALLLSVARIQRHEEQVFEFLKGAITKSFKDEQAQQGSKFLQDLLPSCHSVSYMIMDTVRNSVFGWDHVTQSLVQLGFILLDLFGSKAGPFGKTTEIATAVAKTPSQLAYLLYNIVISAPMILLESSSKVIETFDQLSFLPLTTVQGLLKAVQPLLKVSMSLKDALILVLRKSMFS
;
A
#
# COMPACT_ATOMS: atom_id res chain seq x y z
N SER A 1 39.25 -26.22 -13.38
CA SER A 1 37.82 -25.91 -13.46
C SER A 1 37.73 -24.42 -13.70
N LYS A 2 37.06 -23.95 -14.76
CA LYS A 2 37.00 -22.52 -15.07
C LYS A 2 36.16 -21.83 -13.99
N ASP A 3 36.78 -20.95 -13.21
CA ASP A 3 36.08 -19.98 -12.38
C ASP A 3 35.22 -19.12 -13.31
N VAL A 4 33.90 -19.37 -13.29
CA VAL A 4 32.93 -18.48 -13.92
C VAL A 4 32.84 -17.27 -12.99
N GLU A 5 33.55 -16.20 -13.33
CA GLU A 5 33.31 -14.88 -12.74
C GLU A 5 31.84 -14.52 -13.03
N VAL A 6 30.99 -14.63 -12.01
CA VAL A 6 29.61 -14.18 -12.07
C VAL A 6 29.65 -12.66 -12.19
N GLN A 7 29.55 -12.14 -13.42
CA GLN A 7 29.34 -10.72 -13.65
C GLN A 7 28.07 -10.30 -12.89
N THR A 8 28.25 -9.47 -11.87
CA THR A 8 27.14 -8.90 -11.11
C THR A 8 26.39 -7.93 -12.02
N ILE A 9 25.15 -8.29 -12.38
CA ILE A 9 24.26 -7.42 -13.17
C ILE A 9 24.05 -6.12 -12.37
N PRO A 10 24.21 -4.93 -13.00
CA PRO A 10 23.90 -3.66 -12.35
C PRO A 10 22.46 -3.65 -11.83
N GLN A 11 22.25 -3.16 -10.61
CA GLN A 11 20.94 -3.19 -9.96
C GLN A 11 19.86 -2.49 -10.80
N ASP A 12 20.21 -1.38 -11.45
CA ASP A 12 19.30 -0.65 -12.34
C ASP A 12 18.85 -1.52 -13.53
N GLN A 13 19.78 -2.27 -14.14
CA GLN A 13 19.43 -3.18 -15.24
C GLN A 13 18.51 -4.29 -14.77
N LEU A 14 18.75 -4.83 -13.57
CA LEU A 14 17.87 -5.83 -12.96
C LEU A 14 16.45 -5.27 -12.79
N ARG A 15 16.29 -4.04 -12.28
CA ARG A 15 14.97 -3.41 -12.10
C ARG A 15 14.23 -3.19 -13.42
N HIS A 16 14.93 -2.83 -14.49
CA HIS A 16 14.32 -2.71 -15.83
C HIS A 16 13.87 -4.06 -16.38
N VAL A 17 14.67 -5.11 -16.19
CA VAL A 17 14.31 -6.48 -16.59
C VAL A 17 13.10 -6.97 -15.80
N GLU A 18 13.06 -6.73 -14.48
CA GLU A 18 11.90 -7.05 -13.63
C GLU A 18 10.62 -6.36 -14.14
N GLY A 19 10.69 -5.05 -14.44
CA GLY A 19 9.55 -4.31 -15.00
C GLY A 19 9.08 -4.88 -16.35
N THR A 20 10.02 -5.26 -17.21
CA THR A 20 9.72 -5.89 -18.50
C THR A 20 9.07 -7.26 -18.30
N ALA A 21 9.57 -8.07 -17.38
CA ALA A 21 8.98 -9.38 -17.05
C ALA A 21 7.55 -9.23 -16.51
N ILE A 22 7.31 -8.26 -15.62
CA ILE A 22 5.97 -7.95 -15.11
C ILE A 22 5.02 -7.59 -16.25
N LEU A 23 5.43 -6.74 -17.19
CA LEU A 23 4.61 -6.37 -18.34
C LEU A 23 4.21 -7.59 -19.18
N HIS A 24 5.13 -8.52 -19.44
CA HIS A 24 4.82 -9.74 -20.19
C HIS A 24 3.84 -10.65 -19.44
N ILE A 25 4.01 -10.81 -18.13
CA ILE A 25 3.09 -11.61 -17.30
C ILE A 25 1.69 -10.97 -17.30
N VAL A 26 1.61 -9.66 -17.09
CA VAL A 26 0.34 -8.91 -17.10
C VAL A 26 -0.34 -9.00 -18.46
N PHE A 27 0.44 -8.93 -19.55
CA PHE A 27 -0.08 -9.10 -20.91
C PHE A 27 -0.64 -10.52 -21.12
N ALA A 28 0.06 -11.55 -20.67
CA ALA A 28 -0.42 -12.93 -20.74
C ALA A 28 -1.73 -13.12 -19.94
N ILE A 29 -1.81 -12.60 -18.71
CA ILE A 29 -3.04 -12.63 -17.88
C ILE A 29 -4.19 -11.85 -18.53
N ARG A 30 -3.88 -10.79 -19.28
CA ARG A 30 -4.90 -10.02 -20.01
C ARG A 30 -5.50 -10.84 -21.15
N LEU A 31 -4.66 -11.57 -21.90
CA LEU A 31 -5.09 -12.42 -23.01
C LEU A 31 -5.79 -13.71 -22.56
N ASP A 32 -5.30 -14.34 -21.49
CA ASP A 32 -5.82 -15.60 -20.98
C ASP A 32 -6.48 -15.43 -19.60
N HIS A 33 -7.80 -15.56 -19.57
CA HIS A 33 -8.57 -15.47 -18.34
C HIS A 33 -8.31 -16.66 -17.39
N GLU A 34 -8.02 -17.84 -17.90
CA GLU A 34 -7.74 -19.02 -17.07
C GLU A 34 -6.44 -18.83 -16.31
N LEU A 35 -5.41 -18.32 -17.00
CA LEU A 35 -4.13 -17.95 -16.39
C LEU A 35 -4.32 -16.93 -15.26
N GLY A 36 -5.13 -15.89 -15.49
CA GLY A 36 -5.46 -14.91 -14.45
C GLY A 36 -6.16 -15.50 -13.23
N ARG A 37 -7.09 -16.43 -13.43
CA ARG A 37 -7.76 -17.13 -12.32
C ARG A 37 -6.79 -18.01 -11.55
N GLU A 38 -5.93 -18.75 -12.24
CA GLU A 38 -4.96 -19.64 -11.60
C GLU A 38 -3.88 -18.87 -10.85
N PHE A 39 -3.43 -17.74 -11.41
CA PHE A 39 -2.60 -16.78 -10.70
C PHE A 39 -3.25 -16.35 -9.37
N LEU A 40 -4.51 -15.90 -9.38
CA LEU A 40 -5.21 -15.48 -8.16
C LEU A 40 -5.43 -16.62 -7.15
N LYS A 41 -5.65 -17.85 -7.61
CA LYS A 41 -5.72 -19.02 -6.71
C LYS A 41 -4.38 -19.27 -6.03
N SER A 42 -3.26 -19.16 -6.76
CA SER A 42 -1.92 -19.37 -6.20
C SER A 42 -1.60 -18.36 -5.08
N LEU A 43 -2.12 -17.12 -5.18
CA LEU A 43 -1.98 -16.11 -4.12
C LEU A 43 -2.69 -16.54 -2.83
N LYS A 44 -3.89 -17.11 -2.94
CA LYS A 44 -4.66 -17.59 -1.78
C LYS A 44 -3.96 -18.75 -1.06
N VAL A 45 -3.32 -19.65 -1.82
CA VAL A 45 -2.47 -20.71 -1.26
C VAL A 45 -1.23 -20.13 -0.57
N SER A 46 -0.72 -19.02 -1.09
CA SER A 46 0.49 -18.35 -0.61
C SER A 46 0.25 -17.35 0.55
N GLN A 47 -0.94 -17.33 1.17
CA GLN A 47 -1.30 -16.37 2.25
C GLN A 47 -0.42 -16.40 3.52
N GLY A 48 0.60 -17.27 3.58
CA GLY A 48 1.61 -17.31 4.64
C GLY A 48 3.03 -16.97 4.19
N GLN A 49 3.27 -16.70 2.91
CA GLN A 49 4.60 -16.33 2.41
C GLN A 49 4.81 -14.82 2.50
N PRO A 50 6.02 -14.37 2.87
CA PRO A 50 6.33 -12.94 2.90
C PRO A 50 6.26 -12.36 1.48
N LEU A 51 5.59 -11.23 1.34
CA LEU A 51 5.59 -10.49 0.08
C LEU A 51 7.00 -9.92 -0.18
N CYS A 52 7.42 -9.95 -1.44
CA CYS A 52 8.64 -9.28 -1.90
C CYS A 52 8.31 -8.14 -2.87
N PRO A 53 9.25 -7.20 -3.12
CA PRO A 53 8.98 -6.03 -3.96
C PRO A 53 8.50 -6.39 -5.37
N PHE A 54 9.09 -7.43 -5.98
CA PHE A 54 8.65 -7.95 -7.27
C PHE A 54 7.21 -8.45 -7.25
N SER A 55 6.82 -9.24 -6.24
CA SER A 55 5.45 -9.76 -6.12
C SER A 55 4.42 -8.65 -5.92
N ILE A 56 4.76 -7.63 -5.13
CA ILE A 56 3.90 -6.45 -4.90
C ILE A 56 3.75 -5.67 -6.21
N ALA A 57 4.84 -5.42 -6.93
CA ALA A 57 4.81 -4.75 -8.23
C ALA A 57 3.95 -5.52 -9.25
N LEU A 58 4.12 -6.84 -9.33
CA LEU A 58 3.33 -7.69 -10.21
C LEU A 58 1.84 -7.63 -9.86
N LEU A 59 1.48 -7.77 -8.58
CA LEU A 59 0.10 -7.69 -8.12
C LEU A 59 -0.52 -6.35 -8.49
N LEU A 60 0.14 -5.24 -8.14
CA LEU A 60 -0.34 -3.90 -8.47
C LEU A 60 -0.48 -3.70 -9.98
N SER A 61 0.39 -4.29 -10.77
CA SER A 61 0.28 -4.24 -12.23
C SER A 61 -0.89 -5.06 -12.79
N VAL A 62 -1.16 -6.23 -12.20
CA VAL A 62 -2.33 -7.06 -12.50
C VAL A 62 -3.62 -6.36 -12.07
N ALA A 63 -3.60 -5.56 -11.01
CA ALA A 63 -4.75 -4.78 -10.55
C ALA A 63 -5.23 -3.76 -11.59
N ARG A 64 -4.39 -3.38 -12.58
CA ARG A 64 -4.83 -2.56 -13.73
C ARG A 64 -5.79 -3.31 -14.68
N ILE A 65 -5.96 -4.61 -14.52
CA ILE A 65 -6.95 -5.40 -15.25
C ILE A 65 -8.24 -5.39 -14.42
N GLN A 66 -9.25 -4.64 -14.86
CA GLN A 66 -10.47 -4.35 -14.10
C GLN A 66 -11.15 -5.58 -13.46
N ARG A 67 -11.21 -6.73 -14.15
CA ARG A 67 -11.78 -7.99 -13.62
C ARG A 67 -11.01 -8.60 -12.45
N HIS A 68 -9.75 -8.21 -12.24
CA HIS A 68 -8.88 -8.70 -11.18
C HIS A 68 -8.59 -7.65 -10.10
N GLU A 69 -8.91 -6.38 -10.36
CA GLU A 69 -8.64 -5.23 -9.50
C GLU A 69 -9.07 -5.46 -8.05
N GLU A 70 -10.36 -5.74 -7.83
CA GLU A 70 -10.93 -5.94 -6.49
C GLU A 70 -10.27 -7.11 -5.75
N GLN A 71 -10.12 -8.26 -6.42
CA GLN A 71 -9.54 -9.46 -5.83
C GLN A 71 -8.07 -9.26 -5.44
N VAL A 72 -7.30 -8.54 -6.25
CA VAL A 72 -5.90 -8.23 -5.95
C VAL A 72 -5.79 -7.28 -4.77
N PHE A 73 -6.59 -6.21 -4.74
CA PHE A 73 -6.57 -5.26 -3.63
C PHE A 73 -7.06 -5.87 -2.32
N GLU A 74 -8.07 -6.75 -2.37
CA GLU A 74 -8.53 -7.50 -1.20
C GLU A 74 -7.42 -8.41 -0.66
N PHE A 75 -6.71 -9.11 -1.55
CA PHE A 75 -5.56 -9.93 -1.17
C PHE A 75 -4.43 -9.09 -0.54
N LEU A 76 -4.01 -7.99 -1.19
CA LEU A 76 -2.95 -7.11 -0.67
C LEU A 76 -3.33 -6.53 0.69
N LYS A 77 -4.56 -6.06 0.85
CA LYS A 77 -5.09 -5.58 2.13
C LYS A 77 -5.00 -6.64 3.21
N GLY A 78 -5.44 -7.87 2.91
CA GLY A 78 -5.37 -9.01 3.83
C GLY A 78 -3.94 -9.35 4.23
N ALA A 79 -3.03 -9.45 3.25
CA ALA A 79 -1.62 -9.76 3.46
C ALA A 79 -0.90 -8.69 4.30
N ILE A 80 -1.13 -7.41 4.01
CA ILE A 80 -0.54 -6.29 4.76
C ILE A 80 -1.04 -6.29 6.20
N THR A 81 -2.35 -6.43 6.40
CA THR A 81 -2.95 -6.45 7.74
C THR A 81 -2.42 -7.62 8.56
N LYS A 82 -2.30 -8.80 7.93
CA LYS A 82 -1.74 -9.99 8.58
C LYS A 82 -0.27 -9.77 8.97
N SER A 83 0.57 -9.25 8.08
CA SER A 83 1.99 -8.98 8.37
C SER A 83 2.15 -8.06 9.58
N PHE A 84 1.34 -7.00 9.70
CA PHE A 84 1.41 -6.11 10.86
C PHE A 84 0.99 -6.81 12.17
N LYS A 85 0.00 -7.71 12.12
CA LYS A 85 -0.41 -8.50 13.29
C LYS A 85 0.68 -9.48 13.70
N ASP A 86 1.29 -10.15 12.73
CA ASP A 86 2.37 -11.11 12.94
C ASP A 86 3.62 -10.40 13.52
N GLU A 87 3.99 -9.24 12.98
CA GLU A 87 5.07 -8.40 13.51
C GLU A 87 4.80 -7.96 14.96
N GLN A 88 3.57 -7.55 15.27
CA GLN A 88 3.20 -7.19 16.65
C GLN A 88 3.25 -8.39 17.60
N ALA A 89 2.74 -9.55 17.17
CA ALA A 89 2.79 -10.77 17.98
C ALA A 89 4.23 -11.20 18.27
N GLN A 90 5.12 -11.10 17.27
CA GLN A 90 6.55 -11.37 17.44
C GLN A 90 7.18 -10.35 18.40
N GLN A 91 6.90 -9.05 18.26
CA GLN A 91 7.41 -8.02 19.18
C GLN A 91 6.93 -8.19 20.63
N GLY A 92 5.72 -8.72 20.82
CA GLY A 92 5.15 -8.99 22.14
C GLY A 92 5.65 -10.27 22.83
N SER A 93 6.39 -11.13 22.13
CA SER A 93 6.82 -12.44 22.65
C SER A 93 8.29 -12.73 22.36
N LYS A 94 9.11 -12.77 23.43
CA LYS A 94 10.52 -13.19 23.32
C LYS A 94 10.65 -14.61 22.76
N PHE A 95 9.75 -15.51 23.14
CA PHE A 95 9.72 -16.88 22.61
C PHE A 95 9.58 -16.90 21.08
N LEU A 96 8.72 -16.05 20.51
CA LEU A 96 8.56 -15.95 19.05
C LEU A 96 9.77 -15.29 18.39
N GLN A 97 10.43 -14.35 19.05
CA GLN A 97 11.67 -13.74 18.55
C GLN A 97 12.83 -14.73 18.49
N ASP A 98 12.89 -15.66 19.44
CA ASP A 98 13.93 -16.70 19.48
C ASP A 98 13.67 -17.83 18.46
N LEU A 99 12.39 -18.13 18.19
CA LEU A 99 11.99 -19.23 17.31
C LEU A 99 11.90 -18.83 15.83
N LEU A 100 11.53 -17.58 15.54
CA LEU A 100 11.32 -17.10 14.17
C LEU A 100 12.36 -16.03 13.82
N PRO A 101 13.03 -16.13 12.66
CA PRO A 101 13.87 -15.05 12.15
C PRO A 101 13.09 -13.73 12.09
N SER A 102 13.77 -12.61 12.29
CA SER A 102 13.19 -11.29 12.07
C SER A 102 12.72 -11.18 10.62
N CYS A 103 11.41 -11.19 10.41
CA CYS A 103 10.82 -11.01 9.09
C CYS A 103 11.01 -9.56 8.64
N HIS A 104 11.31 -9.35 7.35
CA HIS A 104 11.36 -8.02 6.79
C HIS A 104 9.95 -7.44 6.75
N SER A 105 9.78 -6.22 7.26
CA SER A 105 8.45 -5.61 7.37
C SER A 105 7.79 -5.44 6.00
N VAL A 106 6.51 -5.77 5.87
CA VAL A 106 5.75 -5.51 4.63
C VAL A 106 5.80 -4.04 4.24
N SER A 107 5.91 -3.14 5.23
CA SER A 107 6.10 -1.71 5.01
C SER A 107 7.37 -1.42 4.22
N TYR A 108 8.49 -2.08 4.57
CA TYR A 108 9.74 -1.97 3.84
C TYR A 108 9.62 -2.53 2.42
N MET A 109 8.92 -3.66 2.23
CA MET A 109 8.75 -4.26 0.90
C MET A 109 7.94 -3.38 -0.05
N ILE A 110 6.86 -2.78 0.45
CA ILE A 110 6.10 -1.79 -0.32
C ILE A 110 6.97 -0.56 -0.59
N MET A 111 7.79 -0.14 0.38
CA MET A 111 8.69 0.99 0.20
C MET A 111 9.74 0.75 -0.88
N ASP A 112 10.33 -0.44 -0.90
CA ASP A 112 11.27 -0.81 -1.93
C ASP A 112 10.58 -0.89 -3.29
N THR A 113 9.32 -1.35 -3.35
CA THR A 113 8.51 -1.32 -4.57
C THR A 113 8.32 0.10 -5.10
N VAL A 114 8.00 1.04 -4.21
CA VAL A 114 7.86 2.46 -4.53
C VAL A 114 9.18 3.06 -5.00
N ARG A 115 10.30 2.72 -4.35
CA ARG A 115 11.63 3.16 -4.78
C ARG A 115 12.00 2.61 -6.15
N ASN A 116 11.71 1.33 -6.39
CA ASN A 116 12.01 0.65 -7.65
C ASN A 116 11.12 1.18 -8.80
N SER A 117 10.00 1.85 -8.52
CA SER A 117 9.11 2.29 -9.60
C SER A 117 9.69 3.38 -10.50
N VAL A 118 10.76 4.05 -10.05
CA VAL A 118 11.49 5.05 -10.86
C VAL A 118 12.17 4.45 -12.10
N PHE A 119 12.37 3.12 -12.13
CA PHE A 119 12.98 2.40 -13.24
C PHE A 119 11.96 2.02 -14.33
N GLY A 120 11.03 2.93 -14.65
CA GLY A 120 10.04 2.76 -15.71
C GLY A 120 8.85 1.86 -15.36
N TRP A 121 8.51 1.72 -14.07
CA TRP A 121 7.35 0.91 -13.66
C TRP A 121 6.05 1.72 -13.60
N ASP A 122 5.74 2.48 -14.65
CA ASP A 122 4.51 3.30 -14.73
C ASP A 122 3.23 2.47 -14.61
N HIS A 123 3.33 1.18 -14.90
CA HIS A 123 2.25 0.21 -14.77
C HIS A 123 1.93 -0.17 -13.32
N VAL A 124 2.81 0.16 -12.37
CA VAL A 124 2.67 -0.12 -10.94
C VAL A 124 2.12 1.11 -10.19
N THR A 125 2.49 2.31 -10.63
CA THR A 125 2.31 3.57 -9.89
C THR A 125 0.84 3.93 -9.61
N GLN A 126 -0.04 3.80 -10.60
CA GLN A 126 -1.47 4.08 -10.42
C GLN A 126 -2.08 3.19 -9.33
N SER A 127 -1.80 1.89 -9.37
CA SER A 127 -2.32 0.92 -8.40
C SER A 127 -1.65 1.05 -7.03
N LEU A 128 -0.38 1.49 -6.96
CA LEU A 128 0.27 1.89 -5.69
C LEU A 128 -0.49 3.02 -5.00
N VAL A 129 -0.87 4.06 -5.75
CA VAL A 129 -1.63 5.19 -5.23
C VAL A 129 -3.00 4.73 -4.73
N GLN A 130 -3.70 3.90 -5.52
CA GLN A 130 -4.98 3.32 -5.11
C GLN A 130 -4.85 2.43 -3.88
N LEU A 131 -3.78 1.63 -3.75
CA LEU A 131 -3.49 0.89 -2.53
C LEU A 131 -3.32 1.85 -1.34
N GLY A 132 -2.62 2.96 -1.52
CA GLY A 132 -2.47 4.01 -0.52
C GLY A 132 -3.82 4.53 -0.01
N PHE A 133 -4.78 4.81 -0.90
CA PHE A 133 -6.14 5.19 -0.52
C PHE A 133 -6.93 4.08 0.17
N ILE A 134 -6.84 2.86 -0.35
CA ILE A 134 -7.52 1.72 0.28
C ILE A 134 -7.02 1.53 1.71
N LEU A 135 -5.71 1.68 1.94
CA LEU A 135 -5.13 1.62 3.28
C LEU A 135 -5.56 2.81 4.13
N LEU A 136 -5.65 4.02 3.56
CA LEU A 136 -6.20 5.20 4.22
C LEU A 136 -7.61 4.98 4.76
N ASP A 137 -8.48 4.40 3.93
CA ASP A 137 -9.87 4.08 4.29
C ASP A 137 -9.96 3.05 5.42
N LEU A 138 -8.90 2.24 5.67
CA LEU A 138 -8.85 1.34 6.83
C LEU A 138 -8.63 2.07 8.15
N PHE A 139 -8.02 3.27 8.13
CA PHE A 139 -7.89 4.12 9.32
C PHE A 139 -9.19 4.83 9.64
N GLY A 140 -9.94 5.21 8.62
CA GLY A 140 -11.26 5.80 8.72
C GLY A 140 -12.28 4.77 9.19
N SER A 141 -12.30 4.50 10.51
CA SER A 141 -13.36 3.71 11.12
C SER A 141 -14.70 4.36 10.75
N LYS A 142 -15.51 3.72 9.89
CA LYS A 142 -16.86 4.22 9.56
C LYS A 142 -17.69 4.25 10.85
N ALA A 143 -17.85 5.42 11.44
CA ALA A 143 -18.89 5.66 12.44
C ALA A 143 -20.23 5.52 11.72
N GLY A 144 -21.05 4.55 12.15
CA GLY A 144 -22.40 4.38 11.61
C GLY A 144 -23.26 5.63 11.83
N PRO A 145 -24.31 5.87 11.01
CA PRO A 145 -25.19 7.04 11.10
C PRO A 145 -25.95 7.18 12.43
N PHE A 146 -25.97 6.10 13.22
CA PHE A 146 -26.43 6.07 14.59
C PHE A 146 -25.24 5.63 15.41
N GLY A 147 -24.83 6.40 16.42
CA GLY A 147 -23.68 6.14 17.31
C GLY A 147 -23.74 4.86 18.14
N LYS A 148 -24.28 3.76 17.60
CA LYS A 148 -24.01 2.40 18.02
C LYS A 148 -22.75 1.96 17.31
N THR A 149 -21.66 1.95 18.06
CA THR A 149 -20.49 1.12 17.79
C THR A 149 -21.01 -0.31 17.61
N THR A 150 -21.21 -0.75 16.37
CA THR A 150 -21.31 -2.19 16.12
C THR A 150 -19.96 -2.72 16.55
N GLU A 151 -19.96 -3.42 17.68
CA GLU A 151 -18.85 -4.24 18.15
C GLU A 151 -18.59 -5.35 17.12
N ILE A 152 -17.98 -4.99 16.00
CA ILE A 152 -16.90 -5.79 15.45
C ILE A 152 -15.64 -5.11 15.97
N ALA A 153 -15.52 -5.14 17.29
CA ALA A 153 -14.27 -4.90 18.00
C ALA A 153 -13.35 -6.11 17.78
N THR A 154 -12.93 -6.35 16.53
CA THR A 154 -11.77 -7.20 16.29
C THR A 154 -10.57 -6.30 16.08
N ALA A 155 -10.04 -5.76 17.18
CA ALA A 155 -8.62 -5.48 17.38
C ALA A 155 -7.80 -5.01 16.15
N VAL A 156 -8.23 -3.94 15.46
CA VAL A 156 -7.38 -3.17 14.51
C VAL A 156 -6.86 -1.88 15.15
N ALA A 157 -7.18 -1.66 16.42
CA ALA A 157 -6.58 -0.59 17.22
C ALA A 157 -5.14 -0.97 17.58
N LYS A 158 -4.18 -0.65 16.69
CA LYS A 158 -2.78 -0.23 16.94
C LYS A 158 -1.86 -0.59 15.78
N THR A 159 -1.92 0.12 14.65
CA THR A 159 -0.75 0.57 13.85
C THR A 159 -1.06 1.81 12.95
N PRO A 160 -1.93 2.79 13.30
CA PRO A 160 -2.19 3.94 12.43
C PRO A 160 -0.93 4.72 11.99
N SER A 161 0.10 4.73 12.83
CA SER A 161 1.37 5.41 12.55
C SER A 161 2.21 4.73 11.47
N GLN A 162 2.27 3.40 11.43
CA GLN A 162 3.11 2.67 10.46
C GLN A 162 2.52 2.71 9.05
N LEU A 163 1.19 2.69 8.95
CA LEU A 163 0.49 2.80 7.69
C LEU A 163 0.36 4.26 7.21
N ALA A 164 0.26 5.24 8.12
CA ALA A 164 0.45 6.65 7.77
C ALA A 164 1.88 6.95 7.28
N TYR A 165 2.89 6.30 7.87
CA TYR A 165 4.27 6.38 7.38
C TYR A 165 4.41 5.76 5.98
N LEU A 166 3.77 4.62 5.73
CA LEU A 166 3.74 4.01 4.41
C LEU A 166 3.13 4.97 3.38
N LEU A 167 2.00 5.59 3.72
CA LEU A 167 1.35 6.60 2.87
C LEU A 167 2.26 7.80 2.59
N TYR A 168 2.90 8.38 3.60
CA TYR A 168 3.80 9.53 3.44
C TYR A 168 4.84 9.29 2.35
N ASN A 169 5.41 8.10 2.33
CA ASN A 169 6.44 7.78 1.37
C ASN A 169 5.88 7.44 -0.03
N ILE A 170 4.69 6.82 -0.13
CA ILE A 170 3.97 6.69 -1.42
C ILE A 170 3.73 8.09 -2.00
N VAL A 171 3.31 9.03 -1.14
CA VAL A 171 3.04 10.42 -1.49
C VAL A 171 4.28 11.17 -1.97
N ILE A 172 5.42 10.98 -1.31
CA ILE A 172 6.69 11.59 -1.75
C ILE A 172 7.16 11.04 -3.10
N SER A 173 6.94 9.75 -3.36
CA SER A 173 7.57 9.08 -4.48
C SER A 173 6.78 9.20 -5.78
N ALA A 174 5.45 9.35 -5.71
CA ALA A 174 4.59 9.53 -6.88
C ALA A 174 3.60 10.69 -6.71
N PRO A 175 4.07 11.94 -6.46
CA PRO A 175 3.19 13.06 -6.12
C PRO A 175 2.27 13.46 -7.28
N MET A 176 2.76 13.39 -8.52
CA MET A 176 1.99 13.80 -9.70
C MET A 176 0.77 12.90 -9.98
N ILE A 177 0.87 11.61 -9.67
CA ILE A 177 -0.21 10.63 -9.90
C ILE A 177 -1.27 10.75 -8.78
N LEU A 178 -0.85 11.07 -7.55
CA LEU A 178 -1.76 11.41 -6.46
C LEU A 178 -2.57 12.68 -6.73
N LEU A 179 -1.99 13.65 -7.44
CA LEU A 179 -2.69 14.87 -7.87
C LEU A 179 -3.81 14.58 -8.89
N GLU A 180 -3.64 13.58 -9.76
CA GLU A 180 -4.69 13.13 -10.68
C GLU A 180 -5.90 12.54 -9.93
N SER A 181 -5.66 11.94 -8.75
CA SER A 181 -6.69 11.40 -7.86
C SER A 181 -7.11 12.34 -6.71
N SER A 182 -6.93 13.66 -6.88
CA SER A 182 -7.14 14.67 -5.82
C SER A 182 -8.52 14.60 -5.14
N SER A 183 -9.58 14.20 -5.84
CA SER A 183 -10.93 14.04 -5.25
C SER A 183 -10.99 13.00 -4.12
N LYS A 184 -10.25 11.90 -4.24
CA LYS A 184 -10.17 10.86 -3.19
C LYS A 184 -9.34 11.31 -1.98
N VAL A 185 -8.33 12.15 -2.21
CA VAL A 185 -7.57 12.81 -1.12
C VAL A 185 -8.48 13.76 -0.34
N ILE A 186 -9.37 14.47 -1.03
CA ILE A 186 -10.33 15.38 -0.40
C ILE A 186 -11.35 14.59 0.44
N GLU A 187 -11.85 13.47 -0.07
CA GLU A 187 -12.78 12.60 0.68
C GLU A 187 -12.14 12.02 1.95
N THR A 188 -10.85 11.66 1.90
CA THR A 188 -10.11 11.23 3.10
C THR A 188 -9.88 12.38 4.09
N PHE A 189 -9.84 13.64 3.64
CA PHE A 189 -9.82 14.78 4.55
C PHE A 189 -11.12 14.90 5.34
N ASP A 190 -12.28 14.67 4.75
CA ASP A 190 -13.57 14.70 5.49
C ASP A 190 -13.62 13.70 6.65
N GLN A 191 -12.78 12.66 6.61
CA GLN A 191 -12.66 11.67 7.67
C GLN A 191 -11.66 12.07 8.78
N LEU A 192 -10.86 13.12 8.60
CA LEU A 192 -9.82 13.57 9.55
C LEU A 192 -10.38 13.85 10.95
N SER A 193 -11.59 14.41 11.05
CA SER A 193 -12.21 14.76 12.33
C SER A 193 -12.55 13.55 13.19
N PHE A 194 -12.61 12.35 12.60
CA PHE A 194 -12.94 11.10 13.29
C PHE A 194 -11.69 10.28 13.65
N LEU A 195 -10.49 10.75 13.28
CA LEU A 195 -9.24 10.04 13.51
C LEU A 195 -8.55 10.51 14.81
N PRO A 196 -7.80 9.63 15.51
CA PRO A 196 -6.96 10.04 16.62
C PRO A 196 -5.94 11.11 16.21
N LEU A 197 -5.65 12.07 17.09
CA LEU A 197 -4.75 13.21 16.83
C LEU A 197 -3.37 12.79 16.30
N THR A 198 -2.84 11.66 16.78
CA THR A 198 -1.56 11.10 16.35
C THR A 198 -1.59 10.61 14.90
N THR A 199 -2.71 10.02 14.48
CA THR A 199 -2.96 9.59 13.09
C THR A 199 -3.14 10.80 12.18
N VAL A 200 -3.90 11.80 12.63
CA VAL A 200 -4.11 13.06 11.91
C VAL A 200 -2.77 13.77 11.66
N GLN A 201 -1.90 13.87 12.67
CA GLN A 201 -0.57 14.46 12.50
C GLN A 201 0.31 13.68 11.52
N GLY A 202 0.27 12.34 11.58
CA GLY A 202 0.98 11.48 10.62
C GLY A 202 0.48 11.69 9.20
N LEU A 203 -0.83 11.74 9.03
CA LEU A 203 -1.50 11.96 7.74
C LEU A 203 -1.21 13.36 7.18
N LEU A 204 -1.28 14.42 7.99
CA LEU A 204 -0.98 15.78 7.57
C LEU A 204 0.49 15.93 7.14
N LYS A 205 1.42 15.28 7.84
CA LYS A 205 2.83 15.18 7.40
C LYS A 205 2.94 14.37 6.10
N ALA A 206 2.15 13.30 5.98
CA ALA A 206 2.11 12.44 4.80
C ALA A 206 1.75 13.22 3.53
N VAL A 207 0.68 14.02 3.58
CA VAL A 207 0.15 14.77 2.44
C VAL A 207 0.84 16.13 2.22
N GLN A 208 1.71 16.56 3.13
CA GLN A 208 2.38 17.86 3.07
C GLN A 208 3.07 18.17 1.72
N PRO A 209 3.76 17.21 1.05
CA PRO A 209 4.31 17.45 -0.29
C PRO A 209 3.24 17.78 -1.33
N LEU A 210 2.06 17.14 -1.27
CA LEU A 210 0.94 17.40 -2.19
C LEU A 210 0.31 18.77 -1.95
N LEU A 211 0.16 19.16 -0.67
CA LEU A 211 -0.38 20.47 -0.29
C LEU A 211 0.48 21.65 -0.76
N LYS A 212 1.78 21.42 -0.98
CA LYS A 212 2.70 22.43 -1.56
C LYS A 212 2.49 22.62 -3.05
N VAL A 213 1.96 21.61 -3.74
CA VAL A 213 1.83 21.60 -5.20
C VAL A 213 0.39 21.91 -5.65
N SER A 214 -0.62 21.51 -4.87
CA SER A 214 -2.03 21.70 -5.22
C SER A 214 -2.76 22.66 -4.28
N MET A 215 -3.19 23.79 -4.85
CA MET A 215 -4.04 24.76 -4.17
C MET A 215 -5.42 24.18 -3.85
N SER A 216 -6.00 23.35 -4.72
CA SER A 216 -7.32 22.75 -4.48
C SER A 216 -7.32 21.80 -3.28
N LEU A 217 -6.27 20.98 -3.11
CA LEU A 217 -6.11 20.13 -1.93
C LEU A 217 -5.91 20.94 -0.66
N LYS A 218 -5.16 22.04 -0.75
CA LYS A 218 -4.94 22.96 0.36
C LYS A 218 -6.23 23.63 0.80
N ASP A 219 -7.03 24.14 -0.14
CA ASP A 219 -8.30 24.81 0.16
C ASP A 219 -9.32 23.83 0.75
N ALA A 220 -9.39 22.61 0.21
CA ALA A 220 -10.23 21.55 0.75
C ALA A 220 -9.84 21.18 2.20
N LEU A 221 -8.55 20.98 2.46
CA LEU A 221 -8.07 20.69 3.81
C LEU A 221 -8.37 21.84 4.78
N ILE A 222 -8.16 23.10 4.37
CA ILE A 222 -8.50 24.28 5.17
C ILE A 222 -9.99 24.30 5.49
N LEU A 223 -10.85 23.99 4.52
CA LEU A 223 -12.30 23.98 4.69
C LEU A 223 -12.74 22.89 5.67
N VAL A 224 -12.17 21.70 5.58
CA VAL A 224 -12.44 20.59 6.52
C VAL A 224 -11.95 20.92 7.93
N LEU A 225 -10.71 21.41 8.07
CA LEU A 225 -10.18 21.82 9.36
C LEU A 225 -11.04 22.91 10.00
N ARG A 226 -11.46 23.91 9.21
CA ARG A 226 -12.37 24.96 9.67
C ARG A 226 -13.69 24.38 10.16
N LYS A 227 -14.29 23.45 9.42
CA LYS A 227 -15.54 22.78 9.82
C LYS A 227 -15.37 21.99 11.12
N SER A 228 -14.24 21.29 11.26
CA SER A 228 -13.93 20.49 12.46
C SER A 228 -13.73 21.33 13.74
N MET A 229 -13.37 22.61 13.63
CA MET A 229 -13.28 23.51 14.79
C MET A 229 -14.64 23.86 15.42
N PHE A 230 -15.74 23.64 14.69
CA PHE A 230 -17.11 23.94 15.15
C PHE A 230 -17.95 22.68 15.39
N SER A 231 -17.32 21.50 15.34
CA SER A 231 -17.93 20.20 15.62
C SER A 231 -17.71 19.77 17.07
#